data_AF-A0A364KRT2-F1
#
_entry.id   AF-A0A364KRT2-F1
#
_cell.length_a   1.000
_cell.length_b   1.000
_cell.length_c   1.000
_cell.angle_alpha   90.00
_cell.angle_beta   90.00
_cell.angle_gamma   90.00
#
_symmetry.space_group_name_H-M   'P 1'
#
loop_
_entity.id
_entity.type
_entity.pdbx_description
1 polymer ?
#
loop_
_entity_poly.entity_id
_entity_poly.type
_entity_poly.pdbx_seq_one_letter_code
_entity_poly.pdbx_strand_id
1 'polypeptide(L)'
;MSLQQDLASAQEDLDSAQESLASTEHDLATAQDEIKQRDNQIKLRDGQIKVRDNEIRARDKELKSRDDEIRNLQAQIRRLNAHIEKQDITIRTQSRTIQDPRSLRQRRMEETSSSLSATARPWSPQNAQSLVGPIQSLSLGGPQQFVAGNSDSTQYYPPHGYAIGLAPRMQYQMPYPVEPTVPPMGTQFELNGTTAGVRLQGLFNPRPSVGGPNQMHMHPQSTMHQAAFNTPASNSDAYGDTAYSGIEFEAKTTDFGGRFRSLWAKIDTFGRIYVIKNELHPKDIPAPLKEYMMLDPKTAVAVRYLNHAITKPMCVAKVINFYLSKKVLKYTEIIKNLSPNIDSEIFIAKRKMTMAAIEIPNSARHCLLEKVADQMAIARQKPNFAEFCSINRENYVAELLEMLKPLVTSMEDNNSMHESLKDIVTEAQRIGIDLYSYPYDVRVHFPELNETYDPTVMVNLDPSLNANLLRARVGMSVTPYIRLGFVNCEPIRMRIVCSAKVFTGVPGEKTTQKHISGSSS
;
A
#
# COMPACT_ATOMS: atom_id res chain seq x y z
N MET A 1 -83.32 -13.22 18.69
CA MET A 1 -82.17 -12.35 18.42
C MET A 1 -81.03 -13.21 17.91
N SER A 2 -80.90 -13.44 16.60
CA SER A 2 -79.75 -14.19 16.06
C SER A 2 -79.43 -13.72 14.63
N LEU A 3 -80.31 -13.93 13.67
CA LEU A 3 -80.00 -13.68 12.25
C LEU A 3 -79.69 -12.23 11.87
N GLN A 4 -80.39 -11.26 12.48
CA GLN A 4 -80.20 -9.84 12.12
C GLN A 4 -78.88 -9.27 12.67
N GLN A 5 -78.36 -9.84 13.74
CA GLN A 5 -77.08 -9.48 14.33
C GLN A 5 -75.93 -10.17 13.58
N ASP A 6 -76.12 -11.43 13.19
CA ASP A 6 -75.17 -12.17 12.34
C ASP A 6 -75.00 -11.50 10.96
N LEU A 7 -76.10 -10.99 10.39
CA LEU A 7 -76.09 -10.28 9.10
C LEU A 7 -75.41 -8.91 9.20
N ALA A 8 -75.55 -8.21 10.33
CA ALA A 8 -74.82 -6.97 10.59
C ALA A 8 -73.31 -7.22 10.78
N SER A 9 -72.94 -8.27 11.51
CA SER A 9 -71.53 -8.67 11.68
C SER A 9 -70.88 -9.05 10.35
N ALA A 10 -71.58 -9.83 9.51
CA ALA A 10 -71.07 -10.22 8.21
C ALA A 10 -70.91 -9.02 7.25
N GLN A 11 -71.75 -8.00 7.39
CA GLN A 11 -71.63 -6.76 6.61
C GLN A 11 -70.40 -5.95 7.03
N GLU A 12 -70.15 -5.84 8.34
CA GLU A 12 -68.96 -5.16 8.87
C GLU A 12 -67.66 -5.86 8.43
N ASP A 13 -67.64 -7.20 8.46
CA ASP A 13 -66.51 -7.99 7.97
C ASP A 13 -66.28 -7.80 6.46
N LEU A 14 -67.37 -7.71 5.67
CA LEU A 14 -67.31 -7.45 4.23
C LEU A 14 -66.72 -6.07 3.95
N ASP A 15 -67.18 -5.04 4.66
CA ASP A 15 -66.72 -3.67 4.49
C ASP A 15 -65.23 -3.54 4.89
N SER A 16 -64.82 -4.20 5.97
CA SER A 16 -63.42 -4.26 6.40
C SER A 16 -62.53 -4.99 5.38
N ALA A 17 -63.02 -6.10 4.81
CA ALA A 17 -62.30 -6.82 3.76
C ALA A 17 -62.16 -5.99 2.47
N GLN A 18 -63.16 -5.19 2.11
CA GLN A 18 -63.10 -4.29 0.96
C GLN A 18 -62.08 -3.17 1.17
N GLU A 19 -62.03 -2.57 2.36
CA GLU A 19 -61.04 -1.54 2.69
C GLU A 19 -59.61 -2.11 2.66
N SER A 20 -59.40 -3.29 3.23
CA SER A 20 -58.12 -4.00 3.18
C SER A 20 -57.69 -4.29 1.73
N LEU A 21 -58.63 -4.77 0.90
CA LEU A 21 -58.36 -5.05 -0.51
C LEU A 21 -57.97 -3.78 -1.28
N ALA A 22 -58.69 -2.68 -1.09
CA ALA A 22 -58.37 -1.38 -1.69
C ALA A 22 -56.97 -0.88 -1.26
N SER A 23 -56.60 -1.07 0.01
CA SER A 23 -55.24 -0.75 0.48
C SER A 23 -54.18 -1.60 -0.23
N THR A 24 -54.40 -2.91 -0.35
CA THR A 24 -53.44 -3.80 -1.02
C THR A 24 -53.30 -3.51 -2.51
N GLU A 25 -54.39 -3.11 -3.19
CA GLU A 25 -54.34 -2.70 -4.59
C GLU A 25 -53.52 -1.42 -4.79
N HIS A 26 -53.66 -0.46 -3.87
CA HIS A 26 -52.84 0.76 -3.88
C HIS A 26 -51.35 0.44 -3.69
N ASP A 27 -51.01 -0.39 -2.71
CA ASP A 27 -49.63 -0.81 -2.44
C ASP A 27 -49.04 -1.57 -3.63
N LEU A 28 -49.83 -2.42 -4.30
CA LEU A 28 -49.38 -3.15 -5.49
C LEU A 28 -49.12 -2.19 -6.67
N ALA A 29 -49.94 -1.16 -6.85
CA ALA A 29 -49.73 -0.14 -7.88
C ALA A 29 -48.43 0.66 -7.63
N THR A 30 -48.19 1.07 -6.39
CA THR A 30 -46.94 1.77 -6.04
C THR A 30 -45.71 0.89 -6.24
N ALA A 31 -45.77 -0.38 -5.82
CA ALA A 31 -44.69 -1.34 -6.05
C ALA A 31 -44.41 -1.55 -7.54
N GLN A 32 -45.45 -1.60 -8.38
CA GLN A 32 -45.32 -1.74 -9.84
C GLN A 32 -44.57 -0.55 -10.46
N ASP A 33 -44.84 0.67 -10.00
CA ASP A 33 -44.16 1.86 -10.51
C ASP A 33 -42.70 1.95 -10.03
N GLU A 34 -42.42 1.55 -8.79
CA GLU A 34 -41.05 1.42 -8.32
C GLU A 34 -40.25 0.39 -9.13
N ILE A 35 -40.85 -0.75 -9.47
CA ILE A 35 -40.21 -1.79 -10.30
C ILE A 35 -39.87 -1.22 -11.69
N LYS A 36 -40.80 -0.51 -12.34
CA LYS A 36 -40.52 0.15 -13.63
C LYS A 36 -39.37 1.16 -13.53
N GLN A 37 -39.30 1.92 -12.43
CA GLN A 37 -38.21 2.87 -12.21
C GLN A 37 -36.87 2.16 -12.04
N ARG A 38 -36.83 1.05 -11.29
CA ARG A 38 -35.63 0.23 -11.11
C ARG A 38 -35.18 -0.39 -12.43
N ASP A 39 -36.10 -0.90 -13.25
CA ASP A 39 -35.79 -1.46 -14.57
C ASP A 39 -35.13 -0.43 -15.51
N ASN A 40 -35.63 0.81 -15.49
CA ASN A 40 -35.03 1.90 -16.27
C ASN A 40 -33.61 2.24 -15.80
N GLN A 41 -33.36 2.22 -14.48
CA GLN A 41 -32.02 2.41 -13.92
C GLN A 41 -31.07 1.27 -14.28
N ILE A 42 -31.55 0.02 -14.28
CA ILE A 42 -30.77 -1.16 -14.68
C ILE A 42 -30.36 -1.03 -16.15
N LYS A 43 -31.29 -0.72 -17.05
CA LYS A 43 -30.99 -0.51 -18.48
C LYS A 43 -29.93 0.57 -18.71
N LEU A 44 -29.99 1.66 -17.95
CA LEU A 44 -28.98 2.72 -18.03
C LEU A 44 -27.61 2.23 -17.56
N ARG A 45 -27.55 1.52 -16.43
CA ARG A 45 -26.31 0.94 -15.90
C ARG A 45 -25.70 -0.09 -16.85
N ASP A 46 -26.52 -0.93 -17.49
CA ASP A 46 -26.07 -1.90 -18.49
C ASP A 46 -25.44 -1.20 -19.70
N GLY A 47 -26.00 -0.07 -20.13
CA GLY A 47 -25.39 0.78 -21.17
C GLY A 47 -24.01 1.30 -20.76
N GLN A 48 -23.89 1.81 -19.52
CA GLN A 48 -22.61 2.30 -18.99
C GLN A 48 -21.56 1.18 -18.82
N ILE A 49 -21.98 -0.02 -18.44
CA ILE A 49 -21.09 -1.19 -18.34
C ILE A 49 -20.53 -1.55 -19.72
N LYS A 50 -21.38 -1.62 -20.75
CA LYS A 50 -20.94 -1.90 -22.13
C LYS A 50 -19.90 -0.90 -22.65
N VAL A 51 -20.08 0.39 -22.34
CA VAL A 51 -19.11 1.43 -22.72
C VAL A 51 -17.77 1.19 -22.01
N ARG A 52 -17.79 0.95 -20.69
CA ARG A 52 -16.57 0.67 -19.92
C ARG A 52 -15.86 -0.61 -20.38
N ASP A 53 -16.60 -1.66 -20.74
CA ASP A 53 -16.02 -2.90 -21.26
C ASP A 53 -15.28 -2.68 -22.58
N ASN A 54 -15.81 -1.80 -23.44
CA ASN A 54 -15.14 -1.43 -24.69
C ASN A 54 -13.85 -0.62 -24.43
N GLU A 55 -13.88 0.30 -23.47
CA GLU A 55 -12.70 1.08 -23.07
C GLU A 55 -11.61 0.20 -22.44
N ILE A 56 -11.99 -0.77 -21.61
CA ILE A 56 -11.06 -1.75 -21.03
C ILE A 56 -10.41 -2.57 -22.15
N ARG A 57 -11.21 -3.11 -23.08
CA ARG A 57 -10.70 -3.88 -24.22
C ARG A 57 -9.73 -3.08 -25.10
N ALA A 58 -9.96 -1.78 -25.27
CA ALA A 58 -9.05 -0.89 -25.98
C ALA A 58 -7.72 -0.73 -25.23
N ARG A 59 -7.77 -0.50 -23.91
CA ARG A 59 -6.57 -0.40 -23.07
C ARG A 59 -5.76 -1.70 -23.01
N ASP A 60 -6.41 -2.86 -23.01
CA ASP A 60 -5.73 -4.15 -23.03
C ASP A 60 -4.92 -4.35 -24.32
N LYS A 61 -5.43 -3.88 -25.46
CA LYS A 61 -4.68 -3.90 -26.72
C LYS A 61 -3.45 -2.98 -26.67
N GLU A 62 -3.60 -1.78 -26.10
CA GLU A 62 -2.48 -0.85 -25.93
C GLU A 62 -1.40 -1.43 -25.01
N LEU A 63 -1.80 -2.02 -23.88
CA LEU A 63 -0.87 -2.66 -22.94
C LEU A 63 -0.10 -3.81 -23.60
N LYS A 64 -0.76 -4.67 -24.38
CA LYS A 64 -0.07 -5.73 -25.15
C LYS A 64 0.98 -5.16 -26.10
N SER A 65 0.66 -4.07 -26.80
CA SER A 65 1.61 -3.40 -27.69
C SER A 65 2.83 -2.86 -26.92
N ARG A 66 2.62 -2.27 -25.74
CA ARG A 66 3.72 -1.79 -24.88
C ARG A 66 4.57 -2.93 -24.32
N ASP A 67 3.95 -4.05 -23.97
CA ASP A 67 4.67 -5.24 -23.51
C ASP A 67 5.56 -5.85 -24.61
N ASP A 68 5.11 -5.83 -25.87
CA ASP A 68 5.92 -6.20 -27.04
C ASP A 68 7.12 -5.25 -27.20
N GLU A 69 6.91 -3.94 -27.08
CA GLU A 69 7.97 -2.93 -27.17
C GLU A 69 9.01 -3.11 -26.05
N ILE A 70 8.57 -3.31 -24.81
CA ILE A 70 9.45 -3.56 -23.67
C ILE A 70 10.27 -4.83 -23.89
N ARG A 71 9.67 -5.91 -24.41
CA ARG A 71 10.40 -7.14 -24.74
C ARG A 71 11.47 -6.90 -25.80
N ASN A 72 11.20 -6.07 -26.81
CA ASN A 72 12.18 -5.71 -27.82
C ASN A 72 13.35 -4.90 -27.21
N LEU A 73 13.04 -3.87 -26.42
CA LEU A 73 14.06 -3.06 -25.73
C LEU A 73 14.94 -3.91 -24.80
N GLN A 74 14.34 -4.84 -24.06
CA GLN A 74 15.09 -5.77 -23.22
C GLN A 74 16.03 -6.67 -24.03
N ALA A 75 15.59 -7.14 -25.21
CA ALA A 75 16.44 -7.92 -26.10
C ALA A 75 17.62 -7.09 -26.63
N GLN A 76 17.40 -5.81 -26.97
CA GLN A 76 18.47 -4.90 -27.39
C GLN A 76 19.49 -4.65 -26.27
N ILE A 77 19.03 -4.41 -25.04
CA ILE A 77 19.91 -4.24 -23.87
C ILE A 77 20.78 -5.49 -23.65
N ARG A 78 20.21 -6.70 -23.77
CA ARG A 78 20.98 -7.94 -23.66
C ARG A 78 22.08 -8.04 -24.71
N ARG A 79 21.78 -7.68 -25.96
CA ARG A 79 22.78 -7.66 -27.05
C ARG A 79 23.90 -6.65 -26.77
N LEU A 80 23.55 -5.44 -26.31
CA LEU A 80 24.53 -4.42 -25.94
C LEU A 80 25.42 -4.86 -24.78
N ASN A 81 24.84 -5.46 -23.73
CA ASN A 81 25.61 -5.97 -22.60
C ASN A 81 26.60 -7.06 -23.02
N ALA A 82 26.18 -7.99 -23.90
CA ALA A 82 27.09 -9.01 -24.44
C ALA A 82 28.24 -8.39 -25.27
N HIS A 83 27.96 -7.31 -26.00
CA HIS A 83 28.99 -6.58 -26.74
C HIS A 83 29.99 -5.89 -25.79
N ILE A 84 29.50 -5.23 -24.75
CA ILE A 84 30.32 -4.59 -23.71
C ILE A 84 31.23 -5.63 -23.04
N GLU A 85 30.67 -6.79 -22.65
CA GLU A 85 31.46 -7.87 -22.04
C GLU A 85 32.57 -8.37 -22.95
N LYS A 86 32.29 -8.54 -24.25
CA LYS A 86 33.30 -8.92 -25.25
C LYS A 86 34.39 -7.85 -25.39
N GLN A 87 34.03 -6.57 -25.34
CA GLN A 87 34.98 -5.46 -25.37
C GLN A 87 35.85 -5.44 -24.11
N ASP A 88 35.26 -5.64 -22.93
CA ASP A 88 35.98 -5.73 -21.66
C ASP A 88 37.01 -6.87 -21.65
N ILE A 89 36.64 -8.05 -22.14
CA ILE A 89 37.58 -9.18 -22.27
C ILE A 89 38.74 -8.80 -23.20
N THR A 90 38.45 -8.13 -24.32
CA THR A 90 39.46 -7.69 -25.28
C THR A 90 40.40 -6.66 -24.65
N ILE A 91 39.87 -5.65 -23.97
CA ILE A 91 40.64 -4.62 -23.27
C ILE A 91 41.51 -5.25 -22.17
N ARG A 92 40.98 -6.18 -21.38
CA ARG A 92 41.76 -6.90 -20.35
C ARG A 92 42.91 -7.70 -20.96
N THR A 93 42.65 -8.36 -22.09
CA THR A 93 43.66 -9.16 -22.81
C THR A 93 44.77 -8.24 -23.33
N GLN A 94 44.40 -7.16 -24.02
CA GLN A 94 45.36 -6.16 -24.51
C GLN A 94 46.14 -5.51 -23.37
N SER A 95 45.48 -5.14 -22.27
CA SER A 95 46.14 -4.56 -21.09
C SER A 95 47.17 -5.52 -20.50
N ARG A 96 46.86 -6.82 -20.43
CA ARG A 96 47.81 -7.86 -19.99
C ARG A 96 49.00 -7.98 -20.94
N THR A 97 48.77 -7.95 -22.26
CA THR A 97 49.86 -7.98 -23.26
C THR A 97 50.79 -6.77 -23.15
N ILE A 98 50.23 -5.58 -22.86
CA ILE A 98 51.01 -4.35 -22.64
C ILE A 98 51.81 -4.43 -21.34
N GLN A 99 51.25 -5.02 -20.29
CA GLN A 99 51.91 -5.19 -19.00
C GLN A 99 52.98 -6.29 -18.98
N ASP A 100 53.00 -7.19 -19.97
CA ASP A 100 54.02 -8.25 -20.04
C ASP A 100 55.42 -7.65 -20.29
N PRO A 101 56.39 -7.85 -19.37
CA PRO A 101 57.74 -7.32 -19.48
C PRO A 101 58.50 -7.76 -20.73
N ARG A 102 58.15 -8.91 -21.33
CA ARG A 102 58.77 -9.39 -22.58
C ARG A 102 58.33 -8.55 -23.77
N SER A 103 57.04 -8.22 -23.86
CA SER A 103 56.46 -7.34 -24.89
C SER A 103 57.05 -5.93 -24.82
N LEU A 104 57.22 -5.40 -23.61
CA LEU A 104 57.84 -4.08 -23.37
C LEU A 104 59.32 -4.06 -23.77
N ARG A 105 60.08 -5.12 -23.46
CA ARG A 105 61.48 -5.24 -23.89
C ARG A 105 61.62 -5.36 -25.40
N GLN A 106 60.74 -6.13 -26.06
CA GLN A 106 60.74 -6.28 -27.51
C GLN A 106 60.39 -4.96 -28.21
N ARG A 107 59.38 -4.23 -27.75
CA ARG A 107 59.05 -2.89 -28.26
C ARG A 107 60.21 -1.90 -28.05
N ARG A 108 60.86 -1.95 -26.89
CA ARG A 108 62.02 -1.09 -26.59
C ARG A 108 63.23 -1.43 -27.48
N MET A 109 63.43 -2.72 -27.81
CA MET A 109 64.45 -3.13 -28.78
C MET A 109 64.12 -2.66 -30.21
N GLU A 110 62.86 -2.74 -30.63
CA GLU A 110 62.35 -2.25 -31.92
C GLU A 110 62.43 -0.71 -32.03
N GLU A 111 62.18 0.02 -30.95
CA GLU A 111 62.37 1.48 -30.86
C GLU A 111 63.86 1.86 -30.92
N THR A 112 64.75 1.12 -30.22
CA THR A 112 66.20 1.38 -30.28
C THR A 112 66.81 1.05 -31.65
N SER A 113 66.33 0.01 -32.32
CA SER A 113 66.77 -0.33 -33.68
C SER A 113 66.21 0.63 -34.74
N SER A 114 65.02 1.19 -34.52
CA SER A 114 64.46 2.26 -35.36
C SER A 114 65.16 3.62 -35.15
N SER A 115 65.67 3.90 -33.96
CA SER A 115 66.42 5.14 -33.67
C SER A 115 67.85 5.16 -34.24
N LEU A 116 68.42 3.99 -34.56
CA LEU A 116 69.78 3.87 -35.11
C LEU A 116 69.82 3.96 -36.66
N SER A 117 68.68 4.08 -37.34
CA SER A 117 68.61 4.23 -38.80
C SER A 117 68.11 5.60 -39.28
N ALA A 118 67.72 6.51 -38.39
CA ALA A 118 67.24 7.84 -38.76
C ALA A 118 68.40 8.87 -38.74
N THR A 119 69.29 8.80 -39.74
CA THR A 119 70.16 9.91 -40.08
C THR A 119 69.31 11.07 -40.62
N ALA A 120 69.59 12.27 -40.10
CA ALA A 120 68.94 13.54 -40.37
C ALA A 120 68.53 13.78 -41.83
N ARG A 121 67.29 14.24 -42.03
CA ARG A 121 66.93 15.17 -43.10
C ARG A 121 66.08 16.32 -42.55
N PRO A 122 66.34 17.57 -42.97
CA PRO A 122 65.69 18.75 -42.41
C PRO A 122 64.24 18.89 -42.92
N TRP A 123 63.41 19.48 -42.08
CA TRP A 123 62.03 19.85 -42.37
C TRP A 123 61.89 20.71 -43.64
N SER A 124 60.83 20.46 -44.40
CA SER A 124 60.24 21.39 -45.37
C SER A 124 58.72 21.25 -45.33
N PRO A 125 57.91 22.33 -45.30
CA PRO A 125 56.47 22.24 -45.17
C PRO A 125 55.80 22.30 -46.54
N GLN A 126 55.10 21.24 -46.98
CA GLN A 126 54.16 21.34 -48.11
C GLN A 126 52.91 20.47 -47.90
N ASN A 127 51.81 21.03 -48.40
CA ASN A 127 50.41 20.65 -48.26
C ASN A 127 49.99 19.31 -48.90
N ALA A 128 48.88 18.78 -48.34
CA ALA A 128 47.73 18.15 -48.99
C ALA A 128 47.80 16.69 -49.54
N GLN A 129 46.84 15.91 -49.04
CA GLN A 129 46.02 14.86 -49.70
C GLN A 129 46.56 13.43 -49.91
N SER A 130 45.86 12.49 -49.23
CA SER A 130 45.29 11.22 -49.74
C SER A 130 46.19 10.15 -50.40
N LEU A 131 46.28 8.94 -49.81
CA LEU A 131 45.78 7.67 -50.41
C LEU A 131 46.19 6.41 -49.61
N VAL A 132 45.18 5.55 -49.43
CA VAL A 132 45.09 4.08 -49.26
C VAL A 132 46.30 3.20 -49.66
N GLY A 133 46.58 2.15 -48.87
CA GLY A 133 47.35 0.96 -49.28
C GLY A 133 47.36 -0.18 -48.22
N PRO A 134 47.47 -1.48 -48.59
CA PRO A 134 46.65 -2.57 -48.03
C PRO A 134 47.39 -3.51 -47.06
N ILE A 135 46.66 -4.18 -46.14
CA ILE A 135 47.16 -5.37 -45.44
C ILE A 135 46.61 -6.63 -46.10
N GLN A 136 47.55 -7.43 -46.58
CA GLN A 136 47.38 -8.74 -47.18
C GLN A 136 47.01 -9.80 -46.13
N SER A 137 46.18 -10.72 -46.60
CA SER A 137 45.73 -11.96 -46.00
C SER A 137 46.86 -12.93 -45.63
N LEU A 138 46.69 -13.65 -44.51
CA LEU A 138 47.10 -15.05 -44.42
C LEU A 138 45.91 -15.89 -43.97
N SER A 139 45.59 -16.88 -44.81
CA SER A 139 44.49 -17.81 -44.70
C SER A 139 45.05 -19.22 -44.44
N LEU A 140 44.53 -19.90 -43.42
CA LEU A 140 44.54 -21.34 -43.20
C LEU A 140 43.34 -21.60 -42.28
N GLY A 141 42.34 -22.45 -42.50
CA GLY A 141 41.96 -23.41 -43.53
C GLY A 141 40.76 -24.14 -42.90
N GLY A 142 39.60 -24.22 -43.58
CA GLY A 142 38.35 -24.81 -43.07
C GLY A 142 38.32 -26.35 -43.11
N PRO A 143 37.14 -27.04 -43.14
CA PRO A 143 35.76 -26.50 -43.26
C PRO A 143 34.68 -27.22 -42.39
N GLN A 144 33.53 -26.57 -42.20
CA GLN A 144 32.24 -27.27 -42.31
C GLN A 144 31.11 -26.29 -42.66
N GLN A 145 30.42 -26.62 -43.74
CA GLN A 145 29.34 -25.90 -44.40
C GLN A 145 28.08 -25.91 -43.53
N PHE A 146 27.32 -24.81 -43.49
CA PHE A 146 25.87 -24.83 -43.70
C PHE A 146 25.39 -23.49 -44.26
N VAL A 147 24.36 -23.62 -45.10
CA VAL A 147 23.85 -22.73 -46.16
C VAL A 147 23.19 -21.45 -45.63
N ALA A 148 23.40 -20.36 -46.38
CA ALA A 148 22.75 -19.06 -46.23
C ALA A 148 21.41 -18.98 -46.98
N GLY A 149 20.53 -18.08 -46.54
CA GLY A 149 19.40 -17.57 -47.32
C GLY A 149 19.06 -16.12 -46.96
N ASN A 150 19.40 -15.20 -47.88
CA ASN A 150 18.85 -13.86 -48.21
C ASN A 150 18.65 -12.80 -47.11
N SER A 151 19.42 -11.69 -47.15
CA SER A 151 19.08 -10.38 -47.77
C SER A 151 18.00 -9.62 -46.97
N ASP A 152 18.14 -8.37 -46.53
CA ASP A 152 18.59 -7.18 -47.25
C ASP A 152 19.09 -6.07 -46.32
N SER A 153 19.95 -5.23 -46.89
CA SER A 153 20.49 -4.00 -46.30
C SER A 153 19.58 -2.81 -46.63
N THR A 154 19.27 -1.95 -45.66
CA THR A 154 19.01 -0.52 -45.95
C THR A 154 19.24 0.37 -44.73
N GLN A 155 20.29 1.19 -44.85
CA GLN A 155 20.38 2.63 -44.56
C GLN A 155 19.84 3.20 -43.23
N TYR A 156 20.79 3.59 -42.39
CA TYR A 156 20.65 4.57 -41.32
C TYR A 156 20.44 5.98 -41.91
N TYR A 157 19.35 6.66 -41.51
CA TYR A 157 19.20 8.11 -41.55
C TYR A 157 19.07 8.64 -40.10
N PRO A 158 19.65 9.79 -39.74
CA PRO A 158 19.54 10.35 -38.40
C PRO A 158 18.25 11.18 -38.28
N PRO A 159 17.60 11.27 -37.10
CA PRO A 159 16.52 12.22 -36.92
C PRO A 159 17.05 13.57 -36.46
N HIS A 160 16.76 14.56 -37.29
CA HIS A 160 16.82 16.00 -37.03
C HIS A 160 15.91 16.42 -35.87
N GLY A 161 16.34 17.44 -35.14
CA GLY A 161 15.50 18.18 -34.21
C GLY A 161 14.53 19.13 -34.92
N TYR A 162 13.36 19.31 -34.31
CA TYR A 162 12.42 20.42 -34.53
C TYR A 162 11.71 20.63 -33.16
N ALA A 163 11.87 21.78 -32.51
CA ALA A 163 11.26 23.08 -32.76
C ALA A 163 9.82 23.19 -32.24
N ILE A 164 9.65 24.20 -31.38
CA ILE A 164 8.47 24.63 -30.64
C ILE A 164 7.43 25.19 -31.63
N GLY A 165 6.16 24.79 -31.48
CA GLY A 165 5.03 25.34 -32.24
C GLY A 165 3.76 25.41 -31.38
N LEU A 166 3.12 26.59 -31.40
CA LEU A 166 1.96 27.02 -30.61
C LEU A 166 0.60 26.60 -31.22
N ALA A 167 -0.34 26.23 -30.33
CA ALA A 167 -1.81 26.42 -30.37
C ALA A 167 -2.67 25.62 -31.41
N PRO A 168 -4.00 25.35 -31.17
CA PRO A 168 -4.92 26.13 -30.33
C PRO A 168 -5.88 25.38 -29.37
N ARG A 169 -6.35 26.19 -28.41
CA ARG A 169 -7.51 26.09 -27.51
C ARG A 169 -8.73 25.41 -28.14
N MET A 170 -9.33 24.47 -27.40
CA MET A 170 -10.76 24.13 -27.50
C MET A 170 -11.39 24.27 -26.11
N GLN A 171 -12.31 25.23 -26.00
CA GLN A 171 -13.15 25.47 -24.83
C GLN A 171 -14.29 24.43 -24.82
N TYR A 172 -14.42 23.66 -23.74
CA TYR A 172 -15.65 22.94 -23.44
C TYR A 172 -16.35 23.63 -22.28
N GLN A 173 -17.43 24.33 -22.61
CA GLN A 173 -18.42 24.90 -21.70
C GLN A 173 -19.53 23.85 -21.57
N MET A 174 -19.86 23.42 -20.35
CA MET A 174 -21.11 22.69 -20.07
C MET A 174 -21.92 23.46 -19.03
N PRO A 175 -23.25 23.57 -19.17
CA PRO A 175 -24.06 24.50 -18.39
C PRO A 175 -24.54 23.87 -17.08
N TYR A 176 -24.48 24.64 -15.98
CA TYR A 176 -25.10 24.29 -14.71
C TYR A 176 -26.60 24.65 -14.72
N PRO A 177 -27.48 23.80 -14.19
CA PRO A 177 -28.83 24.21 -13.79
C PRO A 177 -28.80 24.95 -12.45
N VAL A 178 -29.64 25.97 -12.39
CA VAL A 178 -29.81 27.02 -11.37
C VAL A 178 -30.54 26.50 -10.12
N GLU A 179 -30.16 27.02 -8.94
CA GLU A 179 -30.84 26.85 -7.63
C GLU A 179 -32.31 27.32 -7.62
N PRO A 180 -33.03 27.06 -6.51
CA PRO A 180 -33.57 28.22 -5.80
C PRO A 180 -33.23 28.26 -4.30
N THR A 181 -32.88 29.49 -3.90
CA THR A 181 -32.65 30.10 -2.58
C THR A 181 -33.91 30.03 -1.69
N VAL A 182 -33.81 29.99 -0.35
CA VAL A 182 -34.16 31.05 0.66
C VAL A 182 -34.13 30.42 2.10
N PRO A 183 -33.84 31.17 3.21
CA PRO A 183 -33.26 30.67 4.48
C PRO A 183 -34.26 30.58 5.66
N PRO A 184 -33.81 30.31 6.91
CA PRO A 184 -33.55 31.43 7.84
C PRO A 184 -32.43 31.27 8.88
N MET A 185 -32.14 32.41 9.51
CA MET A 185 -31.24 32.75 10.62
C MET A 185 -31.35 31.90 11.90
N GLY A 186 -30.27 31.93 12.71
CA GLY A 186 -30.40 32.16 14.16
C GLY A 186 -29.66 31.20 15.11
N THR A 187 -28.53 31.66 15.62
CA THR A 187 -28.06 31.54 17.03
C THR A 187 -27.95 30.18 17.75
N GLN A 188 -26.68 29.83 18.04
CA GLN A 188 -26.13 29.52 19.38
C GLN A 188 -26.37 28.11 20.00
N PHE A 189 -25.35 27.65 20.74
CA PHE A 189 -25.26 26.45 21.61
C PHE A 189 -24.95 25.11 20.91
N GLU A 190 -24.19 24.16 21.45
CA GLU A 190 -23.15 24.06 22.48
C GLU A 190 -22.60 22.62 22.32
N LEU A 191 -21.34 22.39 22.68
CA LEU A 191 -20.76 21.04 22.79
C LEU A 191 -21.53 20.22 23.84
N ASN A 192 -22.15 19.11 23.44
CA ASN A 192 -22.33 17.92 24.28
C ASN A 192 -22.69 16.69 23.43
N GLY A 193 -22.04 15.57 23.74
CA GLY A 193 -22.11 14.34 22.97
C GLY A 193 -23.37 13.50 23.20
N THR A 194 -23.63 12.58 22.27
CA THR A 194 -24.29 11.27 22.47
C THR A 194 -24.25 10.53 21.12
N THR A 195 -23.68 9.33 21.06
CA THR A 195 -24.39 8.05 21.19
C THR A 195 -25.50 7.88 20.14
N ALA A 196 -25.17 7.17 19.05
CA ALA A 196 -26.16 6.58 18.14
C ALA A 196 -25.67 5.20 17.73
N GLY A 197 -26.31 4.17 18.29
CA GLY A 197 -26.01 2.76 18.02
C GLY A 197 -26.82 1.80 18.88
N VAL A 198 -28.08 2.12 19.19
CA VAL A 198 -29.04 1.17 19.77
C VAL A 198 -30.40 1.35 19.09
N ARG A 199 -30.75 0.42 18.22
CA ARG A 199 -32.08 -0.19 18.12
C ARG A 199 -32.01 -1.43 17.23
N LEU A 200 -32.86 -2.41 17.54
CA LEU A 200 -32.84 -3.83 17.18
C LEU A 200 -32.03 -4.63 18.22
N GLN A 201 -32.59 -5.41 19.15
CA GLN A 201 -33.94 -5.94 19.32
C GLN A 201 -34.19 -6.16 20.82
N GLY A 202 -35.37 -5.74 21.29
CA GLY A 202 -35.98 -6.36 22.46
C GLY A 202 -36.84 -7.52 21.97
N LEU A 203 -36.55 -8.73 22.44
CA LEU A 203 -37.51 -9.80 22.71
C LEU A 203 -36.73 -10.95 23.37
N PHE A 204 -37.29 -11.47 24.46
CA PHE A 204 -36.78 -12.49 25.38
C PHE A 204 -36.14 -11.98 26.68
N ASN A 205 -37.03 -11.63 27.62
CA ASN A 205 -36.82 -11.88 29.06
C ASN A 205 -36.90 -13.39 29.33
N PRO A 206 -36.19 -13.90 30.35
CA PRO A 206 -36.88 -14.16 31.61
C PRO A 206 -36.15 -13.59 32.86
N ARG A 207 -36.98 -13.32 33.87
CA ARG A 207 -36.67 -12.77 35.20
C ARG A 207 -35.79 -13.70 36.07
N PRO A 208 -35.22 -13.16 37.18
CA PRO A 208 -34.18 -13.80 37.98
C PRO A 208 -34.75 -14.66 39.13
N SER A 209 -33.95 -15.62 39.60
CA SER A 209 -34.14 -16.23 40.92
C SER A 209 -32.90 -16.06 41.79
N VAL A 210 -33.18 -15.66 43.02
CA VAL A 210 -32.33 -15.29 44.14
C VAL A 210 -31.67 -16.52 44.77
N GLY A 211 -30.46 -16.36 45.32
CA GLY A 211 -29.90 -17.25 46.33
C GLY A 211 -28.37 -17.35 46.33
N GLY A 212 -27.69 -16.53 47.14
CA GLY A 212 -26.39 -16.91 47.71
C GLY A 212 -26.59 -17.80 48.95
N PRO A 213 -25.57 -18.03 49.81
CA PRO A 213 -24.13 -17.75 49.66
C PRO A 213 -23.24 -18.98 50.01
N ASN A 214 -21.93 -18.88 49.79
CA ASN A 214 -20.96 -19.33 50.80
C ASN A 214 -19.60 -18.66 50.59
N GLN A 215 -19.18 -17.95 51.63
CA GLN A 215 -17.84 -17.42 51.82
C GLN A 215 -16.89 -18.55 52.22
N MET A 216 -15.66 -18.53 51.72
CA MET A 216 -14.50 -18.75 52.59
C MET A 216 -13.38 -17.78 52.23
N HIS A 217 -12.84 -17.21 53.29
CA HIS A 217 -11.87 -16.14 53.37
C HIS A 217 -10.45 -16.75 53.40
N MET A 218 -9.46 -16.12 52.75
CA MET A 218 -8.07 -15.94 53.24
C MET A 218 -7.26 -15.08 52.26
N HIS A 219 -6.37 -14.26 52.81
CA HIS A 219 -5.64 -13.15 52.17
C HIS A 219 -4.16 -13.55 51.87
N PRO A 220 -3.28 -12.61 51.47
CA PRO A 220 -2.78 -12.39 50.11
C PRO A 220 -1.38 -12.98 49.84
N GLN A 221 -1.07 -13.31 48.57
CA GLN A 221 0.32 -13.50 48.14
C GLN A 221 0.50 -13.22 46.64
N SER A 222 1.49 -12.39 46.35
CA SER A 222 1.95 -11.95 45.03
C SER A 222 2.42 -13.11 44.17
N THR A 223 1.88 -13.26 42.96
CA THR A 223 2.46 -14.13 41.92
C THR A 223 2.19 -13.58 40.53
N MET A 224 3.25 -13.54 39.73
CA MET A 224 3.30 -13.02 38.36
C MET A 224 2.24 -13.64 37.44
N HIS A 225 1.53 -12.80 36.68
CA HIS A 225 0.64 -13.26 35.62
C HIS A 225 1.44 -13.69 34.38
N GLN A 226 1.65 -15.00 34.28
CA GLN A 226 1.99 -15.68 33.02
C GLN A 226 0.68 -15.82 32.22
N ALA A 227 0.59 -15.14 31.08
CA ALA A 227 -0.56 -15.24 30.20
C ALA A 227 -0.57 -16.64 29.53
N ALA A 228 -1.54 -17.47 29.91
CA ALA A 228 -1.82 -18.73 29.26
C ALA A 228 -2.32 -18.48 27.83
N PHE A 229 -1.54 -18.91 26.84
CA PHE A 229 -1.96 -18.96 25.45
C PHE A 229 -2.75 -20.25 25.23
N ASN A 230 -4.07 -20.14 25.21
CA ASN A 230 -4.93 -21.26 24.81
C ASN A 230 -4.84 -21.46 23.29
N THR A 231 -4.29 -22.61 22.89
CA THR A 231 -4.30 -23.14 21.52
C THR A 231 -5.59 -23.94 21.31
N PRO A 232 -6.34 -23.76 20.21
CA PRO A 232 -7.13 -24.85 19.67
C PRO A 232 -6.24 -25.62 18.68
N ALA A 233 -5.74 -26.77 19.12
CA ALA A 233 -5.40 -27.84 18.19
C ALA A 233 -6.74 -28.47 17.77
N SER A 234 -7.10 -28.38 16.50
CA SER A 234 -8.16 -29.20 15.92
C SER A 234 -7.66 -29.77 14.61
N ASN A 235 -7.74 -31.10 14.55
CA ASN A 235 -7.44 -31.93 13.42
C ASN A 235 -8.21 -31.49 12.17
N SER A 236 -7.58 -31.74 11.02
CA SER A 236 -8.21 -31.86 9.71
C SER A 236 -9.42 -32.78 9.78
N ASP A 237 -10.59 -32.25 9.41
CA ASP A 237 -11.71 -32.90 8.72
C ASP A 237 -13.06 -32.31 9.18
N ALA A 238 -13.53 -31.27 8.47
CA ALA A 238 -14.95 -30.96 8.26
C ALA A 238 -15.09 -29.70 7.37
N TYR A 239 -15.18 -29.90 6.05
CA TYR A 239 -15.77 -28.90 5.16
C TYR A 239 -17.26 -28.79 5.49
N GLY A 240 -17.65 -27.75 6.24
CA GLY A 240 -19.05 -27.42 6.47
C GLY A 240 -19.31 -26.62 7.73
N ASP A 241 -19.09 -25.29 7.69
CA ASP A 241 -20.11 -24.30 8.06
C ASP A 241 -19.66 -22.87 7.65
N THR A 242 -20.13 -22.41 6.49
CA THR A 242 -19.81 -21.07 5.94
C THR A 242 -20.40 -19.92 6.78
N ALA A 243 -21.42 -20.20 7.62
CA ALA A 243 -22.00 -19.21 8.50
C ALA A 243 -21.10 -18.93 9.73
N TYR A 244 -20.60 -19.98 10.37
CA TYR A 244 -19.78 -19.87 11.59
C TYR A 244 -18.42 -19.22 11.32
N SER A 245 -17.75 -19.62 10.24
CA SER A 245 -16.49 -18.99 9.79
C SER A 245 -16.64 -17.50 9.44
N GLY A 246 -17.81 -17.12 8.90
CA GLY A 246 -18.15 -15.72 8.66
C GLY A 246 -18.32 -14.90 9.94
N ILE A 247 -18.99 -15.44 10.96
CA ILE A 247 -19.17 -14.78 12.26
C ILE A 247 -17.83 -14.63 12.98
N GLU A 248 -17.00 -15.68 12.97
CA GLU A 248 -15.65 -15.61 13.55
C GLU A 248 -14.81 -14.52 12.88
N PHE A 249 -14.85 -14.43 11.55
CA PHE A 249 -14.17 -13.36 10.82
C PHE A 249 -14.61 -11.97 11.28
N GLU A 250 -15.91 -11.71 11.43
CA GLU A 250 -16.40 -10.41 11.91
C GLU A 250 -15.93 -10.11 13.34
N ALA A 251 -15.97 -11.10 14.24
CA ALA A 251 -15.48 -10.95 15.60
C ALA A 251 -13.97 -10.64 15.64
N LYS A 252 -13.18 -11.36 14.84
CA LYS A 252 -11.72 -11.14 14.73
C LYS A 252 -11.39 -9.79 14.12
N THR A 253 -12.10 -9.35 13.08
CA THR A 253 -11.88 -8.03 12.48
C THR A 253 -12.15 -6.90 13.48
N THR A 254 -13.17 -7.05 14.32
CA THR A 254 -13.49 -6.10 15.39
C THR A 254 -12.40 -6.08 16.46
N ASP A 255 -11.91 -7.24 16.90
CA ASP A 255 -10.79 -7.36 17.85
C ASP A 255 -9.52 -6.69 17.30
N PHE A 256 -9.10 -7.05 16.08
CA PHE A 256 -7.94 -6.44 15.44
C PHE A 256 -8.09 -4.92 15.30
N GLY A 257 -9.28 -4.43 14.95
CA GLY A 257 -9.54 -2.99 14.89
C GLY A 257 -9.34 -2.29 16.24
N GLY A 258 -9.78 -2.91 17.34
CA GLY A 258 -9.53 -2.42 18.70
C GLY A 258 -8.03 -2.39 19.06
N ARG A 259 -7.32 -3.47 18.75
CA ARG A 259 -5.88 -3.60 19.03
C ARG A 259 -5.03 -2.62 18.21
N PHE A 260 -5.31 -2.45 16.92
CA PHE A 260 -4.65 -1.44 16.10
C PHE A 260 -4.91 -0.03 16.62
N ARG A 261 -6.16 0.30 17.01
CA ARG A 261 -6.48 1.59 17.61
C ARG A 261 -5.66 1.86 18.89
N SER A 262 -5.53 0.86 19.75
CA SER A 262 -4.71 0.93 20.97
C SER A 262 -3.22 1.15 20.64
N LEU A 263 -2.68 0.36 19.71
CA LEU A 263 -1.29 0.50 19.24
C LEU A 263 -1.00 1.92 18.72
N TRP A 264 -1.85 2.42 17.81
CA TRP A 264 -1.66 3.76 17.23
C TRP A 264 -1.82 4.86 18.28
N ALA A 265 -2.68 4.70 19.28
CA ALA A 265 -2.79 5.65 20.39
C ALA A 265 -1.52 5.70 21.27
N LYS A 266 -0.88 4.55 21.54
CA LYS A 266 0.42 4.51 22.24
C LYS A 266 1.49 5.24 21.44
N ILE A 267 1.54 5.05 20.12
CA ILE A 267 2.52 5.69 19.24
C ILE A 267 2.27 7.20 19.13
N ASP A 268 1.01 7.63 19.01
CA ASP A 268 0.65 9.05 19.04
C ASP A 268 1.09 9.70 20.37
N THR A 269 0.93 8.99 21.49
CA THR A 269 1.35 9.45 22.82
C THR A 269 2.88 9.56 22.92
N PHE A 270 3.60 8.54 22.44
CA PHE A 270 5.06 8.54 22.36
C PHE A 270 5.58 9.75 21.58
N GLY A 271 5.02 10.00 20.39
CA GLY A 271 5.39 11.15 19.57
C GLY A 271 5.16 12.48 20.27
N ARG A 272 4.11 12.62 21.07
CA ARG A 272 3.84 13.87 21.82
C ARG A 272 4.77 14.09 22.99
N ILE A 273 5.16 13.03 23.69
CA ILE A 273 6.00 13.12 24.89
C ILE A 273 7.46 13.39 24.52
N TYR A 274 7.99 12.65 23.54
CA TYR A 274 9.43 12.61 23.28
C TYR A 274 9.90 13.46 22.10
N VAL A 275 9.01 14.09 21.32
CA VAL A 275 9.44 14.90 20.17
C VAL A 275 10.32 16.07 20.59
N ILE A 276 11.33 16.36 19.78
CA ILE A 276 12.25 17.47 20.03
C ILE A 276 11.53 18.82 20.07
N LYS A 277 11.94 19.68 20.99
CA LYS A 277 11.37 21.03 21.15
C LYS A 277 11.92 22.00 20.11
N ASN A 278 13.21 21.89 19.78
CA ASN A 278 13.92 22.76 18.85
C ASN A 278 13.40 22.65 17.41
N GLU A 279 13.61 23.69 16.61
CA GLU A 279 13.24 23.67 15.20
C GLU A 279 14.02 22.61 14.42
N LEU A 280 13.31 21.91 13.54
CA LEU A 280 13.84 20.87 12.66
C LEU A 280 13.92 21.41 11.24
N HIS A 281 15.09 21.35 10.62
CA HIS A 281 15.25 21.63 9.20
C HIS A 281 15.41 20.35 8.39
N PRO A 282 14.79 20.25 7.20
CA PRO A 282 14.97 19.10 6.32
C PRO A 282 16.43 18.83 5.95
N LYS A 283 17.33 19.82 6.02
CA LYS A 283 18.75 19.62 5.69
C LYS A 283 19.48 18.75 6.71
N ASP A 284 19.06 18.80 7.98
CA ASP A 284 19.72 18.12 9.10
C ASP A 284 19.18 16.69 9.30
N ILE A 285 18.10 16.35 8.60
CA ILE A 285 17.48 15.02 8.64
C ILE A 285 18.25 14.08 7.67
N PRO A 286 18.65 12.88 8.10
CA PRO A 286 19.26 11.88 7.22
C PRO A 286 18.35 11.45 6.07
N ALA A 287 18.92 11.19 4.88
CA ALA A 287 18.13 10.80 3.70
C ALA A 287 17.21 9.57 3.91
N PRO A 288 17.67 8.47 4.54
CA PRO A 288 16.80 7.32 4.80
C PRO A 288 15.59 7.70 5.68
N LEU A 289 15.79 8.60 6.65
CA LEU A 289 14.71 9.04 7.53
C LEU A 289 13.68 9.90 6.78
N LYS A 290 14.11 10.73 5.82
CA LYS A 290 13.18 11.48 4.96
C LYS A 290 12.25 10.58 4.16
N GLU A 291 12.76 9.44 3.70
CA GLU A 291 11.98 8.44 2.97
C GLU A 291 10.90 7.82 3.88
N TYR A 292 11.28 7.42 5.10
CA TYR A 292 10.32 6.92 6.11
C TYR A 292 9.25 7.96 6.46
N MET A 293 9.64 9.23 6.53
CA MET A 293 8.72 10.34 6.78
C MET A 293 7.86 10.70 5.56
N MET A 294 8.23 10.24 4.36
CA MET A 294 7.66 10.70 3.08
C MET A 294 7.59 12.24 3.01
N LEU A 295 8.68 12.90 3.39
CA LEU A 295 8.71 14.36 3.42
C LEU A 295 8.51 14.95 2.03
N ASP A 296 7.75 16.06 1.96
CA ASP A 296 7.58 16.79 0.72
C ASP A 296 8.95 17.24 0.18
N PRO A 297 9.24 17.01 -1.11
CA PRO A 297 10.51 17.44 -1.71
C PRO A 297 10.70 18.96 -1.64
N LYS A 298 9.61 19.75 -1.56
CA LYS A 298 9.66 21.19 -1.36
C LYS A 298 10.03 21.50 0.08
N THR A 299 11.24 22.01 0.29
CA THR A 299 11.78 22.36 1.61
C THR A 299 10.85 23.27 2.41
N ALA A 300 10.22 24.26 1.77
CA ALA A 300 9.28 25.16 2.44
C ALA A 300 8.05 24.44 3.03
N VAL A 301 7.52 23.44 2.32
CA VAL A 301 6.38 22.65 2.80
C VAL A 301 6.83 21.70 3.92
N ALA A 302 7.96 21.02 3.73
CA ALA A 302 8.53 20.12 4.73
C ALA A 302 8.82 20.82 6.07
N VAL A 303 9.39 22.03 6.06
CA VAL A 303 9.65 22.83 7.27
C VAL A 303 8.35 23.10 8.06
N ARG A 304 7.23 23.36 7.37
CA ARG A 304 5.93 23.61 8.03
C ARG A 304 5.41 22.36 8.74
N TYR A 305 5.47 21.19 8.09
CA TYR A 305 5.09 19.93 8.74
C TYR A 305 6.00 19.58 9.93
N LEU A 306 7.31 19.77 9.78
CA LEU A 306 8.30 19.43 10.81
C LEU A 306 8.21 20.31 12.06
N ASN A 307 7.67 21.53 11.96
CA ASN A 307 7.71 22.50 13.06
C ASN A 307 6.33 22.96 13.56
N HIS A 308 5.25 22.53 12.91
CA HIS A 308 3.91 22.86 13.39
C HIS A 308 3.50 21.99 14.59
N ALA A 309 2.87 22.59 15.59
CA ALA A 309 2.58 21.98 16.90
C ALA A 309 1.84 20.64 16.84
N ILE A 310 0.97 20.46 15.83
CA ILE A 310 0.19 19.22 15.65
C ILE A 310 0.96 18.18 14.83
N THR A 311 1.64 18.59 13.76
CA THR A 311 2.22 17.65 12.78
C THR A 311 3.61 17.18 13.18
N LYS A 312 4.37 17.99 13.92
CA LYS A 312 5.68 17.65 14.42
C LYS A 312 5.71 16.34 15.23
N PRO A 313 4.88 16.13 16.27
CA PRO A 313 4.80 14.83 16.96
C PRO A 313 4.27 13.72 16.04
N MET A 314 3.42 14.05 15.06
CA MET A 314 2.91 13.08 14.09
C MET A 314 3.98 12.61 13.09
N CYS A 315 5.01 13.41 12.82
CA CYS A 315 6.16 12.98 12.04
C CYS A 315 6.93 11.85 12.74
N VAL A 316 7.10 11.94 14.07
CA VAL A 316 7.69 10.86 14.90
C VAL A 316 6.80 9.61 14.84
N ALA A 317 5.50 9.79 15.08
CA ALA A 317 4.53 8.69 15.01
C ALA A 317 4.54 7.99 13.64
N LYS A 318 4.60 8.76 12.56
CA LYS A 318 4.66 8.24 11.18
C LYS A 318 5.87 7.33 10.97
N VAL A 319 7.07 7.74 11.40
CA VAL A 319 8.29 6.95 11.23
C VAL A 319 8.14 5.59 11.93
N ILE A 320 7.62 5.59 13.16
CA ILE A 320 7.35 4.37 13.92
C ILE A 320 6.31 3.51 13.19
N ASN A 321 5.17 4.09 12.80
CA ASN A 321 4.09 3.38 12.11
C ASN A 321 4.55 2.74 10.80
N PHE A 322 5.34 3.47 10.00
CA PHE A 322 5.87 2.99 8.73
C PHE A 322 6.89 1.87 8.93
N TYR A 323 7.78 2.01 9.91
CA TYR A 323 8.72 0.96 10.29
C TYR A 323 8.01 -0.32 10.72
N LEU A 324 7.04 -0.21 11.64
CA LEU A 324 6.25 -1.36 12.10
C LEU A 324 5.54 -2.04 10.93
N SER A 325 4.98 -1.27 10.00
CA SER A 325 4.33 -1.81 8.79
C SER A 325 5.28 -2.58 7.88
N LYS A 326 6.55 -2.15 7.78
CA LYS A 326 7.56 -2.78 6.92
C LYS A 326 8.23 -3.99 7.55
N LYS A 327 8.39 -4.01 8.88
CA LYS A 327 9.25 -4.95 9.60
C LYS A 327 8.50 -5.87 10.57
N VAL A 328 7.49 -5.37 11.29
CA VAL A 328 6.84 -6.10 12.37
C VAL A 328 5.48 -6.65 11.94
N LEU A 329 4.69 -5.85 11.22
CA LEU A 329 3.36 -6.22 10.70
C LEU A 329 3.45 -6.84 9.30
N LYS A 330 4.47 -7.68 9.08
CA LYS A 330 4.71 -8.35 7.81
C LYS A 330 5.16 -9.79 8.06
N TYR A 331 4.35 -10.74 7.62
CA TYR A 331 4.56 -12.17 7.87
C TYR A 331 5.94 -12.69 7.42
N THR A 332 6.54 -12.06 6.40
CA THR A 332 7.85 -12.45 5.87
C THR A 332 9.04 -11.94 6.68
N GLU A 333 8.81 -11.03 7.63
CA GLU A 333 9.87 -10.42 8.43
C GLU A 333 9.76 -10.82 9.90
N ILE A 334 8.55 -10.98 10.43
CA ILE A 334 8.32 -11.20 11.87
C ILE A 334 8.90 -12.51 12.42
N ILE A 335 8.90 -13.58 11.62
CA ILE A 335 9.48 -14.90 11.96
C ILE A 335 10.69 -15.25 11.09
N LYS A 336 11.23 -14.26 10.39
CA LYS A 336 12.37 -14.43 9.49
C LYS A 336 13.60 -14.91 10.25
N ASN A 337 14.36 -15.83 9.68
CA ASN A 337 15.55 -16.43 10.26
C ASN A 337 15.30 -17.28 11.52
N LEU A 338 14.04 -17.54 11.90
CA LEU A 338 13.74 -18.51 12.96
C LEU A 338 14.10 -19.94 12.51
N SER A 339 13.85 -20.24 11.24
CA SER A 339 14.08 -21.55 10.66
C SER A 339 14.17 -21.46 9.14
N PRO A 340 15.24 -21.97 8.51
CA PRO A 340 15.40 -21.89 7.06
C PRO A 340 14.24 -22.58 6.32
N ASN A 341 13.69 -23.66 6.89
CA ASN A 341 12.53 -24.37 6.32
C ASN A 341 11.23 -23.56 6.36
N ILE A 342 11.01 -22.78 7.43
CA ILE A 342 9.81 -21.94 7.55
C ILE A 342 9.92 -20.77 6.56
N ASP A 343 11.10 -20.17 6.49
CA ASP A 343 11.38 -19.07 5.58
C ASP A 343 11.21 -19.49 4.11
N SER A 344 11.67 -20.70 3.74
CA SER A 344 11.53 -21.22 2.38
C SER A 344 10.06 -21.47 2.00
N GLU A 345 9.27 -22.09 2.89
CA GLU A 345 7.84 -22.33 2.64
C GLU A 345 7.05 -21.02 2.53
N ILE A 346 7.28 -20.07 3.43
CA ILE A 346 6.66 -18.74 3.37
C ILE A 346 7.06 -18.00 2.09
N PHE A 347 8.33 -18.12 1.68
CA PHE A 347 8.82 -17.53 0.43
C PHE A 347 8.14 -18.15 -0.80
N ILE A 348 7.99 -19.48 -0.84
CA ILE A 348 7.30 -20.19 -1.93
C ILE A 348 5.84 -19.76 -1.99
N ALA A 349 5.13 -19.71 -0.86
CA ALA A 349 3.74 -19.28 -0.79
C ALA A 349 3.59 -17.84 -1.30
N LYS A 350 4.42 -16.91 -0.82
CA LYS A 350 4.47 -15.53 -1.29
C LYS A 350 4.75 -15.41 -2.78
N ARG A 351 5.75 -16.14 -3.28
CA ARG A 351 6.13 -16.11 -4.70
C ARG A 351 4.98 -16.57 -5.57
N LYS A 352 4.27 -17.64 -5.19
CA LYS A 352 3.08 -18.12 -5.91
C LYS A 352 1.95 -17.08 -5.90
N MET A 353 1.68 -16.44 -4.76
CA MET A 353 0.70 -15.35 -4.68
C MET A 353 1.06 -14.14 -5.58
N THR A 354 2.35 -13.84 -5.72
CA THR A 354 2.84 -12.67 -6.47
C THR A 354 2.97 -12.93 -7.97
N MET A 355 3.46 -14.11 -8.38
CA MET A 355 3.73 -14.43 -9.79
C MET A 355 2.45 -14.69 -10.61
N ALA A 356 1.35 -15.05 -9.97
CA ALA A 356 0.08 -15.30 -10.63
C ALA A 356 -0.95 -14.18 -10.38
N ALA A 357 -0.49 -12.95 -10.14
CA ALA A 357 -1.32 -11.80 -9.74
C ALA A 357 -2.51 -11.46 -10.68
N ILE A 358 -2.59 -12.05 -11.87
CA ILE A 358 -3.70 -11.86 -12.81
C ILE A 358 -4.72 -13.03 -12.80
N GLU A 359 -4.39 -14.23 -12.29
CA GLU A 359 -5.24 -15.43 -12.49
C GLU A 359 -5.27 -16.46 -11.34
N ILE A 360 -4.95 -16.12 -10.07
CA ILE A 360 -5.14 -17.10 -8.97
C ILE A 360 -6.61 -17.12 -8.54
N PRO A 361 -7.34 -18.25 -8.66
CA PRO A 361 -8.67 -18.41 -8.08
C PRO A 361 -8.65 -18.18 -6.56
N ASN A 362 -9.75 -17.66 -6.01
CA ASN A 362 -9.81 -17.34 -4.57
C ASN A 362 -9.53 -18.54 -3.66
N SER A 363 -9.97 -19.74 -4.06
CA SER A 363 -9.67 -21.00 -3.37
C SER A 363 -8.17 -21.30 -3.32
N ALA A 364 -7.46 -21.15 -4.44
CA ALA A 364 -6.01 -21.35 -4.50
C ALA A 364 -5.26 -20.28 -3.68
N ARG A 365 -5.74 -19.03 -3.69
CA ARG A 365 -5.20 -17.96 -2.84
C ARG A 365 -5.41 -18.27 -1.36
N HIS A 366 -6.59 -18.76 -0.98
CA HIS A 366 -6.87 -19.18 0.39
C HIS A 366 -5.93 -20.29 0.85
N CYS A 367 -5.76 -21.35 0.07
CA CYS A 367 -4.83 -22.44 0.39
C CYS A 367 -3.39 -21.95 0.61
N LEU A 368 -2.94 -20.95 -0.15
CA LEU A 368 -1.62 -20.36 0.06
C LEU A 368 -1.56 -19.53 1.35
N LEU A 369 -2.64 -18.83 1.74
CA LEU A 369 -2.72 -18.08 3.00
C LEU A 369 -2.80 -19.02 4.20
N GLU A 370 -3.52 -20.13 4.07
CA GLU A 370 -3.58 -21.23 5.03
C GLU A 370 -2.19 -21.82 5.27
N LYS A 371 -1.42 -22.09 4.21
CA LYS A 371 -0.02 -22.51 4.35
C LYS A 371 0.83 -21.52 5.13
N VAL A 372 0.64 -20.22 4.93
CA VAL A 372 1.36 -19.19 5.71
C VAL A 372 0.96 -19.25 7.18
N ALA A 373 -0.34 -19.42 7.47
CA ALA A 373 -0.84 -19.58 8.83
C ALA A 373 -0.31 -20.86 9.50
N ASP A 374 -0.24 -21.98 8.78
CA ASP A 374 0.35 -23.24 9.26
C ASP A 374 1.84 -23.06 9.60
N GLN A 375 2.60 -22.39 8.74
CA GLN A 375 3.99 -22.07 9.01
C GLN A 375 4.15 -21.17 10.25
N MET A 376 3.23 -20.23 10.47
CA MET A 376 3.18 -19.43 11.70
C MET A 376 2.87 -20.30 12.93
N ALA A 377 1.95 -21.25 12.82
CA ALA A 377 1.62 -22.18 13.91
C ALA A 377 2.82 -23.09 14.25
N ILE A 378 3.52 -23.62 13.24
CA ILE A 378 4.74 -24.42 13.41
C ILE A 378 5.84 -23.58 14.07
N ALA A 379 6.01 -22.31 13.64
CA ALA A 379 6.96 -21.39 14.25
C ALA A 379 6.70 -21.23 15.76
N ARG A 380 5.44 -21.05 16.14
CA ARG A 380 5.00 -20.85 17.54
C ARG A 380 5.24 -22.07 18.44
N GLN A 381 5.26 -23.28 17.87
CA GLN A 381 5.50 -24.51 18.62
C GLN A 381 6.99 -24.79 18.87
N LYS A 382 7.90 -24.02 18.26
CA LYS A 382 9.34 -24.22 18.49
C LYS A 382 9.74 -23.82 19.91
N PRO A 383 10.64 -24.58 20.56
CA PRO A 383 11.06 -24.30 21.94
C PRO A 383 11.79 -22.95 22.10
N ASN A 384 12.49 -22.49 21.06
CA ASN A 384 13.21 -21.22 21.04
C ASN A 384 12.36 -20.03 20.57
N PHE A 385 11.06 -20.21 20.30
CA PHE A 385 10.22 -19.15 19.72
C PHE A 385 10.11 -17.92 20.63
N ALA A 386 9.93 -18.14 21.94
CA ALA A 386 9.80 -17.05 22.91
C ALA A 386 11.09 -16.22 23.03
N GLU A 387 12.24 -16.89 23.10
CA GLU A 387 13.56 -16.26 23.13
C GLU A 387 13.83 -15.49 21.83
N PHE A 388 13.56 -16.11 20.68
CA PHE A 388 13.65 -15.46 19.37
C PHE A 388 12.80 -14.20 19.29
N CYS A 389 11.54 -14.25 19.75
CA CYS A 389 10.67 -13.08 19.77
C CYS A 389 11.22 -11.97 20.66
N SER A 390 11.82 -12.32 21.80
CA SER A 390 12.46 -11.37 22.71
C SER A 390 13.68 -10.71 22.06
N ILE A 391 14.59 -11.49 21.47
CA ILE A 391 15.79 -10.98 20.80
C ILE A 391 15.41 -10.04 19.65
N ASN A 392 14.46 -10.47 18.80
CA ASN A 392 14.00 -9.64 17.68
C ASN A 392 13.35 -8.34 18.15
N ARG A 393 12.61 -8.37 19.25
CA ARG A 393 12.02 -7.18 19.83
C ARG A 393 13.09 -6.17 20.26
N GLU A 394 14.11 -6.62 20.97
CA GLU A 394 15.23 -5.75 21.38
C GLU A 394 15.96 -5.18 20.15
N ASN A 395 16.17 -5.99 19.10
CA ASN A 395 16.76 -5.50 17.84
C ASN A 395 15.88 -4.43 17.17
N TYR A 396 14.57 -4.65 17.09
CA TYR A 396 13.65 -3.67 16.52
C TYR A 396 13.59 -2.37 17.32
N VAL A 397 13.63 -2.45 18.65
CA VAL A 397 13.69 -1.27 19.53
C VAL A 397 14.99 -0.51 19.32
N ALA A 398 16.12 -1.19 19.28
CA ALA A 398 17.43 -0.58 19.02
C ALA A 398 17.50 0.11 17.64
N GLU A 399 17.05 -0.58 16.58
CA GLU A 399 16.96 -0.02 15.22
C GLU A 399 16.07 1.23 15.16
N LEU A 400 14.90 1.18 15.82
CA LEU A 400 13.98 2.32 15.88
C LEU A 400 14.56 3.49 16.67
N LEU A 401 15.19 3.24 17.83
CA LEU A 401 15.81 4.30 18.62
C LEU A 401 16.90 5.00 17.83
N GLU A 402 17.77 4.25 17.15
CA GLU A 402 18.81 4.82 16.30
C GLU A 402 18.23 5.71 15.21
N MET A 403 17.16 5.25 14.56
CA MET A 403 16.45 5.99 13.52
C MET A 403 15.77 7.26 14.06
N LEU A 404 15.27 7.23 15.29
CA LEU A 404 14.51 8.31 15.91
C LEU A 404 15.38 9.38 16.57
N LYS A 405 16.67 9.12 16.86
CA LYS A 405 17.61 10.07 17.48
C LYS A 405 17.48 11.53 17.01
N PRO A 406 17.41 11.86 15.71
CA PRO A 406 17.31 13.26 15.27
C PRO A 406 15.94 13.92 15.53
N LEU A 407 14.90 13.15 15.89
CA LEU A 407 13.53 13.64 16.06
C LEU A 407 13.06 13.65 17.51
N VAL A 408 13.74 12.93 18.40
CA VAL A 408 13.34 12.78 19.81
C VAL A 408 14.35 13.43 20.75
N THR A 409 13.88 13.85 21.93
CA THR A 409 14.74 14.34 23.02
C THR A 409 14.85 13.27 24.09
N SER A 410 16.09 12.92 24.44
CA SER A 410 16.38 12.15 25.65
C SER A 410 15.92 12.93 26.87
N MET A 411 14.93 12.40 27.58
CA MET A 411 14.57 12.87 28.92
C MET A 411 15.63 12.37 29.92
N GLU A 412 15.66 12.94 31.13
CA GLU A 412 16.58 12.53 32.20
C GLU A 412 16.48 11.03 32.52
N ASP A 413 15.28 10.45 32.34
CA ASP A 413 15.03 9.01 32.42
C ASP A 413 14.97 8.38 31.01
N ASN A 414 16.13 8.09 30.43
CA ASN A 414 16.24 7.39 29.15
C ASN A 414 15.57 6.01 29.15
N ASN A 415 15.41 5.39 30.31
CA ASN A 415 14.74 4.08 30.42
C ASN A 415 13.26 4.22 30.12
N SER A 416 12.60 5.33 30.49
CA SER A 416 11.18 5.55 30.21
C SER A 416 10.84 5.54 28.71
N MET A 417 11.68 6.16 27.88
CA MET A 417 11.50 6.19 26.42
C MET A 417 11.72 4.81 25.82
N HIS A 418 12.80 4.13 26.25
CA HIS A 418 13.10 2.78 25.81
C HIS A 418 11.95 1.81 26.13
N GLU A 419 11.45 1.82 27.36
CA GLU A 419 10.33 0.95 27.79
C GLU A 419 9.04 1.30 27.06
N SER A 420 8.73 2.58 26.88
CA SER A 420 7.55 3.02 26.10
C SER A 420 7.59 2.47 24.66
N LEU A 421 8.77 2.51 24.02
CA LEU A 421 8.94 2.01 22.68
C LEU A 421 8.93 0.47 22.63
N LYS A 422 9.52 -0.18 23.63
CA LYS A 422 9.48 -1.64 23.80
C LYS A 422 8.05 -2.14 23.96
N ASP A 423 7.21 -1.44 24.70
CA ASP A 423 5.78 -1.75 24.82
C ASP A 423 5.04 -1.63 23.49
N ILE A 424 5.35 -0.59 22.70
CA ILE A 424 4.81 -0.40 21.35
C ILE A 424 5.20 -1.57 20.44
N VAL A 425 6.49 -1.94 20.41
CA VAL A 425 6.99 -3.03 19.57
C VAL A 425 6.42 -4.38 20.03
N THR A 426 6.28 -4.60 21.34
CA THR A 426 5.65 -5.81 21.91
C THR A 426 4.21 -5.95 21.43
N GLU A 427 3.41 -4.90 21.52
CA GLU A 427 2.02 -4.91 21.06
C GLU A 427 1.94 -5.15 19.54
N ALA A 428 2.78 -4.47 18.76
CA ALA A 428 2.83 -4.66 17.31
C ALA A 428 3.25 -6.08 16.90
N GLN A 429 4.24 -6.66 17.58
CA GLN A 429 4.70 -8.03 17.36
C GLN A 429 3.59 -9.03 17.69
N ARG A 430 2.88 -8.84 18.81
CA ARG A 430 1.74 -9.67 19.18
C ARG A 430 0.62 -9.59 18.14
N ILE A 431 0.28 -8.39 17.68
CA ILE A 431 -0.72 -8.19 16.61
C ILE A 431 -0.27 -8.90 15.34
N GLY A 432 0.98 -8.73 14.92
CA GLY A 432 1.52 -9.38 13.71
C GLY A 432 1.45 -10.91 13.78
N ILE A 433 1.90 -11.52 14.89
CA ILE A 433 1.87 -12.99 15.08
C ILE A 433 0.43 -13.50 15.00
N ASP A 434 -0.49 -12.86 15.72
CA ASP A 434 -1.88 -13.29 15.74
C ASP A 434 -2.55 -13.09 14.37
N LEU A 435 -2.31 -11.95 13.73
CA LEU A 435 -2.92 -11.61 12.45
C LEU A 435 -2.58 -12.61 11.35
N TYR A 436 -1.32 -13.06 11.33
CA TYR A 436 -0.84 -14.05 10.36
C TYR A 436 -0.95 -15.50 10.84
N SER A 437 -1.57 -15.73 12.00
CA SER A 437 -2.03 -17.07 12.40
C SER A 437 -3.38 -17.43 11.77
N TYR A 438 -3.98 -16.51 10.99
CA TYR A 438 -5.23 -16.74 10.27
C TYR A 438 -5.02 -16.64 8.75
N PRO A 439 -5.77 -17.40 7.94
CA PRO A 439 -5.67 -17.40 6.48
C PRO A 439 -6.38 -16.19 5.84
N TYR A 440 -6.17 -15.00 6.39
CA TYR A 440 -6.76 -13.75 5.91
C TYR A 440 -5.86 -13.06 4.89
N ASP A 441 -6.45 -12.47 3.86
CA ASP A 441 -5.75 -11.56 2.94
C ASP A 441 -5.54 -10.22 3.64
N VAL A 442 -4.37 -10.06 4.26
CA VAL A 442 -3.99 -8.84 4.97
C VAL A 442 -3.33 -7.86 4.01
N ARG A 443 -3.95 -6.70 3.81
CA ARG A 443 -3.39 -5.61 3.00
C ARG A 443 -3.13 -4.40 3.86
N VAL A 444 -1.87 -4.02 3.97
CA VAL A 444 -1.41 -2.81 4.66
C VAL A 444 -0.96 -1.82 3.60
N HIS A 445 -1.63 -0.69 3.50
CA HIS A 445 -1.26 0.39 2.58
C HIS A 445 -1.00 1.67 3.35
N PHE A 446 0.15 2.28 3.08
CA PHE A 446 0.53 3.54 3.68
C PHE A 446 0.34 4.64 2.63
N PRO A 447 -0.64 5.56 2.79
CA PRO A 447 -0.94 6.51 1.73
C PRO A 447 0.27 7.37 1.36
N GLU A 448 0.52 7.51 0.07
CA GLU A 448 1.68 8.22 -0.47
C GLU A 448 1.40 9.73 -0.59
N LEU A 449 2.49 10.51 -0.72
CA LEU A 449 2.38 11.94 -1.00
C LEU A 449 1.66 12.15 -2.34
N ASN A 450 0.68 13.06 -2.35
CA ASN A 450 -0.20 13.35 -3.47
C ASN A 450 -1.19 12.24 -3.88
N GLU A 451 -1.29 11.15 -3.11
CA GLU A 451 -2.35 10.15 -3.30
C GLU A 451 -3.74 10.82 -3.14
N THR A 452 -4.72 10.36 -3.90
CA THR A 452 -6.10 10.87 -3.80
C THR A 452 -6.67 10.54 -2.42
N TYR A 453 -7.27 11.52 -1.75
CA TYR A 453 -7.96 11.28 -0.49
C TYR A 453 -9.21 10.41 -0.72
N ASP A 454 -9.29 9.28 -0.03
CA ASP A 454 -10.44 8.38 -0.04
C ASP A 454 -11.11 8.36 1.35
N PRO A 455 -12.29 8.99 1.52
CA PRO A 455 -12.95 9.07 2.82
C PRO A 455 -13.43 7.71 3.35
N THR A 456 -13.45 6.66 2.51
CA THR A 456 -13.85 5.30 2.96
C THR A 456 -12.75 4.59 3.73
N VAL A 457 -11.48 4.97 3.54
CA VAL A 457 -10.32 4.37 4.22
C VAL A 457 -9.40 5.39 4.89
N MET A 458 -9.65 6.68 4.71
CA MET A 458 -8.81 7.75 5.25
C MET A 458 -9.60 8.72 6.11
N VAL A 459 -9.02 9.09 7.26
CA VAL A 459 -9.51 10.11 8.17
C VAL A 459 -8.62 11.33 8.04
N ASN A 460 -9.20 12.48 7.70
CA ASN A 460 -8.46 13.74 7.66
C ASN A 460 -8.27 14.30 9.08
N LEU A 461 -7.05 14.70 9.41
CA LEU A 461 -6.64 15.31 10.67
C LEU A 461 -6.48 16.84 10.60
N ASP A 462 -6.73 17.47 9.45
CA ASP A 462 -6.65 18.92 9.29
C ASP A 462 -7.64 19.63 10.26
N PRO A 463 -7.20 20.64 11.05
CA PRO A 463 -8.06 21.35 11.99
C PRO A 463 -9.25 22.07 11.34
N SER A 464 -9.07 22.49 10.09
CA SER A 464 -10.10 23.13 9.27
C SER A 464 -10.50 22.19 8.14
N LEU A 465 -11.72 21.65 8.18
CA LEU A 465 -12.29 20.86 7.10
C LEU A 465 -12.41 21.73 5.84
N ASN A 466 -11.62 21.41 4.82
CA ASN A 466 -11.73 22.06 3.53
C ASN A 466 -13.03 21.64 2.83
N ALA A 467 -13.78 22.60 2.27
CA ALA A 467 -15.03 22.33 1.53
C ALA A 467 -14.85 21.36 0.32
N ASN A 468 -13.60 21.11 -0.11
CA ASN A 468 -13.26 20.29 -1.28
C ASN A 468 -12.50 18.98 -0.93
N LEU A 469 -12.82 18.34 0.20
CA LEU A 469 -12.20 17.06 0.61
C LEU A 469 -12.22 15.98 -0.49
N LEU A 470 -13.28 15.94 -1.32
CA LEU A 470 -13.42 14.98 -2.42
C LEU A 470 -12.36 15.12 -3.53
N ARG A 471 -11.66 16.26 -3.61
CA ARG A 471 -10.55 16.50 -4.54
C ARG A 471 -9.22 16.70 -3.82
N ALA A 472 -9.21 16.50 -2.50
CA ALA A 472 -8.03 16.67 -1.70
C ALA A 472 -7.00 15.56 -2.00
N ARG A 473 -5.73 15.89 -1.78
CA ARG A 473 -4.62 14.96 -1.91
C ARG A 473 -3.90 14.85 -0.58
N VAL A 474 -3.33 13.68 -0.32
CA VAL A 474 -2.57 13.41 0.89
C VAL A 474 -1.30 14.27 0.88
N GLY A 475 -1.19 15.18 1.84
CA GLY A 475 0.03 15.94 2.11
C GLY A 475 0.97 15.19 3.07
N MET A 476 0.40 14.59 4.13
CA MET A 476 1.17 13.75 5.05
C MET A 476 0.30 12.63 5.63
N SER A 477 0.64 11.37 5.35
CA SER A 477 0.06 10.22 6.05
C SER A 477 0.73 9.98 7.41
N VAL A 478 -0.03 9.52 8.40
CA VAL A 478 0.46 9.20 9.76
C VAL A 478 0.36 7.71 10.05
N THR A 479 -0.75 7.07 9.68
CA THR A 479 -0.98 5.63 9.84
C THR A 479 -1.35 4.98 8.50
N PRO A 480 -1.14 3.66 8.34
CA PRO A 480 -1.66 2.95 7.18
C PRO A 480 -3.18 2.73 7.33
N TYR A 481 -3.84 2.41 6.21
CA TYR A 481 -5.10 1.68 6.28
C TYR A 481 -4.83 0.19 6.13
N ILE A 482 -5.59 -0.62 6.87
CA ILE A 482 -5.42 -2.07 6.91
C ILE A 482 -6.75 -2.71 6.56
N ARG A 483 -6.73 -3.56 5.53
CA ARG A 483 -7.88 -4.34 5.07
C ARG A 483 -7.62 -5.82 5.32
N LEU A 484 -8.62 -6.50 5.86
CA LEU A 484 -8.64 -7.95 6.00
C LEU A 484 -9.66 -8.52 5.02
N GLY A 485 -9.24 -9.52 4.26
CA GLY A 485 -10.10 -10.25 3.34
C GLY A 485 -10.28 -11.71 3.75
N PHE A 486 -11.51 -12.15 3.85
CA PHE A 486 -11.85 -13.56 3.91
C PHE A 486 -12.28 -14.04 2.52
N VAL A 487 -11.31 -14.63 1.80
CA VAL A 487 -11.45 -14.97 0.38
C VAL A 487 -12.11 -16.33 0.12
N ASN A 488 -12.29 -17.16 1.15
CA ASN A 488 -12.91 -18.49 1.04
C ASN A 488 -14.41 -18.48 1.37
N CYS A 489 -15.09 -17.40 1.00
CA CYS A 489 -16.54 -17.28 1.17
C CYS A 489 -17.17 -16.55 -0.01
N GLU A 490 -18.43 -16.86 -0.28
CA GLU A 490 -19.23 -16.17 -1.29
C GLU A 490 -20.42 -15.47 -0.60
N PRO A 491 -20.57 -14.14 -0.76
CA PRO A 491 -19.62 -13.21 -1.37
C PRO A 491 -18.36 -13.02 -0.51
N ILE A 492 -17.23 -12.66 -1.14
CA ILE A 492 -15.98 -12.34 -0.45
C ILE A 492 -16.24 -11.26 0.61
N ARG A 493 -15.79 -11.50 1.84
CA ARG A 493 -15.89 -10.52 2.92
C ARG A 493 -14.60 -9.72 3.03
N MET A 494 -14.73 -8.40 2.90
CA MET A 494 -13.64 -7.46 3.12
C MET A 494 -14.02 -6.50 4.25
N ARG A 495 -13.10 -6.28 5.18
CA ARG A 495 -13.27 -5.34 6.29
C ARG A 495 -12.06 -4.43 6.43
N ILE A 496 -12.33 -3.15 6.68
CA ILE A 496 -11.30 -2.17 7.02
C ILE A 496 -11.17 -2.21 8.54
N VAL A 497 -10.05 -2.71 9.05
CA VAL A 497 -9.79 -2.77 10.49
C VAL A 497 -9.07 -1.52 11.01
N CYS A 498 -8.39 -0.80 10.11
CA CYS A 498 -7.74 0.46 10.42
C CYS A 498 -7.91 1.42 9.25
N SER A 499 -8.36 2.65 9.53
CA SER A 499 -8.33 3.75 8.56
C SER A 499 -6.99 4.49 8.67
N ALA A 500 -6.50 5.00 7.55
CA ALA A 500 -5.30 5.82 7.51
C ALA A 500 -5.62 7.23 8.04
N LYS A 501 -4.84 7.71 9.00
CA LYS A 501 -4.87 9.10 9.44
C LYS A 501 -3.99 9.92 8.51
N VAL A 502 -4.51 10.98 7.91
CA VAL A 502 -3.79 11.80 6.93
C VAL A 502 -4.05 13.29 7.15
N PHE A 503 -3.11 14.13 6.74
CA PHE A 503 -3.29 15.56 6.53
C PHE A 503 -3.39 15.83 5.04
N THR A 504 -4.30 16.70 4.63
CA THR A 504 -4.47 17.09 3.22
C THR A 504 -4.08 18.54 2.97
N GLY A 505 -4.10 19.38 4.00
CA GLY A 505 -3.65 20.77 3.95
C GLY A 505 -2.21 20.92 4.44
N VAL A 506 -1.55 21.97 3.96
CA VAL A 506 -0.25 22.38 4.51
C VAL A 506 -0.49 23.15 5.82
N PRO A 507 0.20 22.79 6.93
CA PRO A 507 -0.03 23.43 8.21
C PRO A 507 0.21 24.94 8.20
N GLY A 508 -0.73 25.70 8.75
CA GLY A 508 -0.68 27.16 8.84
C GLY A 508 -0.94 27.90 7.53
N GLU A 509 -1.33 27.21 6.44
CA GLU A 509 -1.79 27.88 5.23
C GLU A 509 -3.21 28.38 5.46
N LYS A 510 -3.35 29.71 5.64
CA LYS A 510 -4.68 30.33 5.63
C LYS A 510 -5.23 30.12 4.23
N THR A 511 -6.30 29.34 4.10
CA THR A 511 -7.12 29.27 2.88
C THR A 511 -7.52 30.69 2.54
N THR A 512 -6.79 31.30 1.60
CA THR A 512 -7.16 32.59 1.05
C THR A 512 -8.40 32.29 0.22
N GLN A 513 -9.58 32.48 0.82
CA GLN A 513 -10.77 32.77 0.05
C GLN A 513 -10.43 34.02 -0.75
N LYS A 514 -9.97 33.84 -1.99
CA LYS A 514 -10.03 34.87 -3.01
C LYS A 514 -11.51 35.14 -3.22
N HIS A 515 -12.08 36.03 -2.40
CA HIS A 515 -13.22 36.82 -2.82
C HIS A 515 -12.75 37.54 -4.08
N ILE A 516 -13.22 37.07 -5.23
CA ILE A 516 -13.21 37.87 -6.45
C ILE A 516 -14.22 38.98 -6.20
N SER A 517 -13.77 40.04 -5.53
CA SER A 517 -14.44 41.33 -5.60
C SER A 517 -14.20 41.84 -7.02
N GLY A 518 -15.21 41.68 -7.88
CA GLY A 518 -15.25 42.35 -9.17
C GLY A 518 -15.27 43.86 -8.92
N SER A 519 -14.14 44.52 -9.11
CA SER A 519 -14.10 45.96 -9.29
C SER A 519 -14.46 46.23 -10.75
N SER A 520 -15.73 46.52 -10.99
CA SER A 520 -16.17 47.27 -12.16
C SER A 520 -15.76 48.73 -11.97
N SER A 521 -14.86 49.21 -12.82
CA SER A 521 -14.64 50.62 -13.13
C SER A 521 -14.39 50.72 -14.61
#